data_AF-A0A4Q5Y9V0-F1
#
_entry.id   AF-A0A4Q5Y9V0-F1
#
_cell.length_a   1.000
_cell.length_b   1.000
_cell.length_c   1.000
_cell.angle_alpha   90.00
_cell.angle_beta   90.00
_cell.angle_gamma   90.00
#
_symmetry.space_group_name_H-M   'P 1'
#
loop_
_entity.id
_entity.type
_entity.pdbx_description
1 polymer ?
#
loop_
_entity_poly.entity_id
_entity_poly.type
_entity_poly.pdbx_seq_one_letter_code
_entity_poly.pdbx_strand_id
1 'polypeptide(L)'
;MLTITSFRIYFSALLLLAAVTTAFSQQRYSPDKPHRDAMPGRIVMKLKPQYRQQATDALPLQKALAPLGVTSAARKFPQAEIPLEQNRGHVDLTLVYEIEYAAAVSPEKAAAALEATNTVEYAEPLYRHYNMYQPNDPLADSVSGSQYHLRKIRAFEAWNIEKGDTNVVVGVIDTGVKYDHPDLMGNIKY
;
A
#
# COMPACT_ATOMS: atom_id res chain seq x y z
N MET A 1 29.00 -66.19 -52.54
CA MET A 1 28.27 -66.25 -53.82
C MET A 1 26.85 -65.78 -53.53
N LEU A 2 26.39 -64.71 -54.22
CA LEU A 2 25.07 -64.03 -54.15
C LEU A 2 24.69 -63.30 -52.84
N THR A 3 24.01 -62.14 -52.79
CA THR A 3 23.94 -60.87 -53.56
C THR A 3 22.82 -60.00 -52.95
N ILE A 4 23.01 -58.67 -52.98
CA ILE A 4 21.99 -57.60 -53.12
C ILE A 4 21.10 -57.25 -51.91
N THR A 5 21.17 -55.99 -51.43
CA THR A 5 20.09 -54.96 -51.49
C THR A 5 20.53 -53.68 -50.73
N SER A 6 20.70 -52.53 -51.43
CA SER A 6 19.84 -51.32 -51.32
C SER A 6 20.29 -50.32 -50.23
N PHE A 7 20.12 -48.99 -50.25
CA PHE A 7 19.77 -47.93 -51.21
C PHE A 7 19.73 -46.60 -50.39
N ARG A 8 20.31 -45.51 -50.92
CA ARG A 8 20.12 -44.06 -50.64
C ARG A 8 20.56 -43.41 -49.30
N ILE A 9 21.53 -42.47 -49.26
CA ILE A 9 21.66 -41.00 -49.57
C ILE A 9 20.98 -40.00 -48.58
N TYR A 10 21.80 -39.00 -48.16
CA TYR A 10 21.58 -37.63 -47.60
C TYR A 10 21.69 -37.47 -46.07
N PHE A 11 22.74 -36.85 -45.50
CA PHE A 11 23.17 -35.44 -45.42
C PHE A 11 22.36 -34.55 -44.45
N SER A 12 23.10 -33.92 -43.51
CA SER A 12 22.82 -32.67 -42.77
C SER A 12 22.04 -32.68 -41.44
N ALA A 13 22.81 -32.53 -40.35
CA ALA A 13 22.73 -31.51 -39.29
C ALA A 13 21.39 -31.14 -38.63
N LEU A 14 21.32 -31.33 -37.30
CA LEU A 14 20.70 -30.33 -36.42
C LEU A 14 21.34 -30.34 -35.02
N LEU A 15 22.00 -29.24 -34.69
CA LEU A 15 22.67 -28.96 -33.42
C LEU A 15 21.65 -28.25 -32.52
N LEU A 16 21.12 -28.97 -31.52
CA LEU A 16 20.10 -28.46 -30.60
C LEU A 16 20.78 -27.77 -29.41
N LEU A 17 21.00 -26.46 -29.56
CA LEU A 17 21.47 -25.57 -28.50
C LEU A 17 20.29 -25.29 -27.53
N ALA A 18 20.39 -25.78 -26.30
CA ALA A 18 19.42 -25.50 -25.25
C ALA A 18 19.53 -24.02 -24.82
N ALA A 19 18.59 -23.19 -25.25
CA ALA A 19 18.41 -21.85 -24.74
C ALA A 19 17.78 -21.93 -23.34
N VAL A 20 18.59 -21.72 -22.30
CA VAL A 20 18.11 -21.42 -20.95
C VAL A 20 17.41 -20.06 -21.01
N THR A 21 16.08 -20.06 -21.03
CA THR A 21 15.30 -18.84 -20.90
C THR A 21 15.16 -18.54 -19.41
N THR A 22 15.93 -17.57 -18.93
CA THR A 22 15.63 -16.91 -17.65
C THR A 22 14.36 -16.10 -17.86
N ALA A 23 13.26 -16.57 -17.28
CA ALA A 23 12.01 -15.83 -17.21
C ALA A 23 12.19 -14.64 -16.25
N PHE A 24 12.73 -13.53 -16.74
CA PHE A 24 12.47 -12.24 -16.10
C PHE A 24 11.01 -11.89 -16.38
N SER A 25 10.16 -12.07 -15.37
CA SER A 25 8.80 -11.54 -15.38
C SER A 25 8.89 -10.01 -15.36
N GLN A 26 8.90 -9.38 -16.54
CA GLN A 26 8.56 -7.97 -16.64
C GLN A 26 7.06 -7.85 -16.39
N GLN A 27 6.69 -7.54 -15.14
CA GLN A 27 5.33 -7.19 -14.79
C GLN A 27 4.99 -5.88 -15.49
N ARG A 28 4.31 -5.99 -16.64
CA ARG A 28 3.87 -4.84 -17.44
C ARG A 28 2.90 -4.01 -16.59
N TYR A 29 3.20 -2.72 -16.42
CA TYR A 29 2.28 -1.74 -15.84
C TYR A 29 0.97 -1.74 -16.64
N SER A 30 -0.14 -2.10 -15.99
CA SER A 30 -1.49 -2.04 -16.55
C SER A 30 -2.30 -1.03 -15.74
N PRO A 31 -2.80 0.06 -16.37
CA PRO A 31 -3.50 1.13 -15.66
C PRO A 31 -4.90 0.75 -15.16
N ASP A 32 -5.48 -0.36 -15.63
CA ASP A 32 -6.88 -0.73 -15.37
C ASP A 32 -7.10 -1.58 -14.11
N LYS A 33 -6.02 -1.95 -13.40
CA LYS A 33 -6.12 -2.53 -12.06
C LYS A 33 -5.00 -1.93 -11.23
N PRO A 34 -5.27 -1.22 -10.13
CA PRO A 34 -4.22 -1.00 -9.16
C PRO A 34 -3.84 -2.40 -8.66
N HIS A 35 -2.72 -2.93 -9.16
CA HIS A 35 -2.06 -4.05 -8.53
C HIS A 35 -1.72 -3.53 -7.14
N ARG A 36 -2.55 -3.86 -6.15
CA ARG A 36 -2.29 -3.52 -4.77
C ARG A 36 -1.01 -4.25 -4.41
N ASP A 37 0.11 -3.53 -4.35
CA ASP A 37 1.43 -4.09 -4.09
C ASP A 37 1.54 -4.42 -2.60
N ALA A 38 1.14 -5.64 -2.25
CA ALA A 38 1.21 -6.12 -0.87
C ALA A 38 2.66 -6.33 -0.48
N MET A 39 3.07 -5.71 0.62
CA MET A 39 4.39 -5.93 1.20
C MET A 39 4.48 -7.37 1.74
N PRO A 40 5.41 -8.19 1.22
CA PRO A 40 5.59 -9.55 1.73
C PRO A 40 5.89 -9.55 3.23
N GLY A 41 5.31 -10.51 3.96
CA GLY A 41 5.59 -10.67 5.39
C GLY A 41 4.97 -9.60 6.29
N ARG A 42 4.09 -8.72 5.79
CA ARG A 42 3.50 -7.62 6.58
C ARG A 42 1.98 -7.56 6.47
N ILE A 43 1.33 -7.50 7.63
CA ILE A 43 -0.12 -7.33 7.74
C ILE A 43 -0.44 -6.28 8.81
N VAL A 44 -1.59 -5.64 8.64
CA VAL A 44 -2.20 -4.79 9.66
C VAL A 44 -3.48 -5.47 10.14
N MET A 45 -3.70 -5.49 11.45
CA MET A 45 -4.93 -6.00 12.04
C MET A 45 -5.48 -5.04 13.07
N LYS A 46 -6.79 -5.05 13.26
CA LYS A 46 -7.44 -4.38 14.39
C LYS A 46 -8.07 -5.42 15.29
N LEU A 47 -7.72 -5.42 16.57
CA LEU A 47 -8.33 -6.31 17.56
C LEU A 47 -9.75 -5.88 17.90
N LYS A 48 -10.64 -6.83 18.19
CA LYS A 48 -11.93 -6.49 18.80
C LYS A 48 -11.69 -5.97 20.23
N PRO A 49 -12.48 -4.98 20.70
CA PRO A 49 -12.26 -4.35 22.00
C PRO A 49 -12.19 -5.33 23.19
N GLN A 50 -12.94 -6.43 23.15
CA GLN A 50 -12.94 -7.47 24.18
C GLN A 50 -11.59 -8.18 24.38
N TYR A 51 -10.70 -8.15 23.37
CA TYR A 51 -9.36 -8.75 23.44
C TYR A 51 -8.27 -7.76 23.83
N ARG A 52 -8.60 -6.50 24.15
CA ARG A 52 -7.61 -5.43 24.43
C ARG A 52 -6.54 -5.85 25.45
N GLN A 53 -6.96 -6.43 26.57
CA GLN A 53 -6.06 -6.83 27.65
C GLN A 53 -5.14 -7.99 27.27
N GLN A 54 -5.57 -8.81 26.32
CA GLN A 54 -4.82 -9.96 25.82
C GLN A 54 -3.93 -9.56 24.64
N ALA A 55 -4.22 -8.44 23.95
CA ALA A 55 -3.47 -8.00 22.79
C ALA A 55 -3.24 -9.15 21.79
N THR A 56 -1.98 -9.42 21.44
CA THR A 56 -1.59 -10.53 20.55
C THR A 56 -1.54 -11.89 21.25
N ASP A 57 -1.76 -11.94 22.57
CA ASP A 57 -1.67 -13.14 23.39
C ASP A 57 -2.98 -13.93 23.51
N ALA A 58 -4.06 -13.46 22.89
CA ALA A 58 -5.31 -14.22 22.82
C ALA A 58 -5.04 -15.60 22.18
N LEU A 59 -5.35 -16.69 22.89
CA LEU A 59 -5.02 -18.06 22.45
C LEU A 59 -5.45 -18.39 21.00
N PRO A 60 -6.66 -18.04 20.52
CA PRO A 60 -7.04 -18.28 19.13
C PRO A 60 -6.14 -17.53 18.14
N LEU A 61 -5.72 -16.32 18.49
CA LEU A 61 -4.84 -15.48 17.68
C LEU A 61 -3.41 -16.02 17.68
N GLN A 62 -2.86 -16.39 18.84
CA GLN A 62 -1.53 -17.00 18.94
C GLN A 62 -1.43 -18.28 18.10
N LYS A 63 -2.48 -19.12 18.05
CA LYS A 63 -2.52 -20.32 17.21
C LYS A 63 -2.44 -19.99 15.72
N ALA A 64 -3.04 -18.89 15.27
CA ALA A 64 -2.97 -18.44 13.89
C ALA A 64 -1.64 -17.76 13.56
N LEU A 65 -1.03 -17.07 14.54
CA LEU A 65 0.26 -16.39 14.39
C LEU A 65 1.46 -17.36 14.44
N ALA A 66 1.38 -18.43 15.23
CA ALA A 66 2.46 -19.41 15.39
C ALA A 66 3.03 -19.96 14.07
N PRO A 67 2.22 -20.46 13.11
CA PRO A 67 2.75 -20.98 11.84
C PRO A 67 3.35 -19.90 10.94
N LEU A 68 3.03 -18.61 11.17
CA LEU A 68 3.59 -17.51 10.39
C LEU A 68 5.02 -17.17 10.80
N GLY A 69 5.47 -17.58 11.99
CA GLY A 69 6.78 -17.22 12.52
C GLY A 69 6.91 -15.71 12.68
N VAL A 70 6.01 -15.11 13.49
CA VAL A 70 5.97 -13.67 13.75
C VAL A 70 7.30 -13.19 14.31
N THR A 71 7.89 -12.19 13.66
CA THR A 71 9.15 -11.54 14.06
C THR A 71 8.90 -10.24 14.82
N SER A 72 7.77 -9.57 14.54
CA SER A 72 7.37 -8.34 15.22
C SER A 72 5.85 -8.24 15.30
N ALA A 73 5.35 -7.79 16.45
CA ALA A 73 3.95 -7.46 16.65
C ALA A 73 3.86 -6.21 17.53
N ALA A 74 3.57 -5.07 16.91
CA ALA A 74 3.58 -3.78 17.59
C ALA A 74 2.33 -2.96 17.28
N ARG A 75 1.95 -2.06 18.18
CA ARG A 75 0.91 -1.07 17.88
C ARG A 75 1.36 -0.21 16.71
N LYS A 76 0.53 -0.11 15.67
CA LYS A 76 0.80 0.72 14.49
C LYS A 76 0.85 2.21 14.85
N PHE A 77 0.06 2.61 15.84
CA PHE A 77 -0.03 3.97 16.35
C PHE A 77 0.37 3.99 17.84
N PRO A 78 1.67 3.99 18.16
CA PRO A 78 2.14 3.84 19.55
C PRO A 78 1.76 5.00 20.46
N GLN A 79 1.54 6.19 19.89
CA GLN A 79 1.13 7.40 20.60
C GLN A 79 -0.40 7.57 20.67
N ALA A 80 -1.17 6.65 20.10
CA ALA A 80 -2.62 6.73 20.17
C ALA A 80 -3.11 6.50 21.61
N GLU A 81 -4.07 7.31 22.02
CA GLU A 81 -4.80 7.14 23.28
C GLU A 81 -6.16 6.49 23.02
N ILE A 82 -6.71 5.87 24.06
CA ILE A 82 -8.05 5.31 24.01
C ILE A 82 -9.03 6.47 23.78
N PRO A 83 -9.93 6.41 22.77
CA PRO A 83 -10.89 7.47 22.54
C PRO A 83 -11.70 7.78 23.79
N LEU A 84 -11.73 9.05 24.19
CA LEU A 84 -12.56 9.53 25.29
C LEU A 84 -14.05 9.34 24.98
N GLU A 85 -14.90 9.27 26.01
CA GLU A 85 -16.36 9.17 25.86
C GLU A 85 -16.97 10.29 25.00
N GLN A 86 -16.34 11.46 24.98
CA GLN A 86 -16.75 12.61 24.16
C GLN A 86 -16.52 12.38 22.66
N ASN A 87 -15.67 11.41 22.32
CA ASN A 87 -15.30 11.02 20.97
C ASN A 87 -16.04 9.75 20.52
N ARG A 88 -17.20 9.43 21.10
CA ARG A 88 -18.04 8.30 20.67
C ARG A 88 -18.23 8.30 19.16
N GLY A 89 -17.74 7.25 18.50
CA GLY A 89 -17.76 7.09 17.04
C GLY A 89 -16.39 7.20 16.36
N HIS A 90 -15.36 7.69 17.05
CA HIS A 90 -13.99 7.68 16.52
C HIS A 90 -13.39 6.27 16.52
N VAL A 91 -12.52 6.01 15.55
CA VAL A 91 -11.80 4.73 15.47
C VAL A 91 -10.79 4.65 16.60
N ASP A 92 -10.85 3.56 17.36
CA ASP A 92 -9.84 3.26 18.38
C ASP A 92 -8.57 2.71 17.74
N LEU A 93 -7.59 3.60 17.56
CA LEU A 93 -6.29 3.29 16.96
C LEU A 93 -5.38 2.47 17.89
N THR A 94 -5.69 2.40 19.19
CA THR A 94 -4.88 1.63 20.16
C THR A 94 -4.94 0.13 19.92
N LEU A 95 -5.98 -0.33 19.23
CA LEU A 95 -6.24 -1.73 18.89
C LEU A 95 -5.66 -2.12 17.53
N VAL A 96 -5.00 -1.20 16.82
CA VAL A 96 -4.41 -1.47 15.50
C VAL A 96 -2.96 -1.89 15.67
N TYR A 97 -2.65 -3.09 15.20
CA TYR A 97 -1.34 -3.71 15.24
C TYR A 97 -0.80 -3.91 13.85
N GLU A 98 0.51 -3.75 13.73
CA GLU A 98 1.27 -4.16 12.57
C GLU A 98 2.09 -5.40 12.94
N ILE A 99 1.99 -6.43 12.09
CA ILE A 99 2.64 -7.72 12.29
C ILE A 99 3.62 -7.95 11.15
N GLU A 100 4.84 -8.33 11.52
CA GLU A 100 5.86 -8.83 10.60
C GLU A 100 6.07 -10.32 10.85
N TYR A 101 6.21 -11.10 9.78
CA TYR A 101 6.34 -12.55 9.86
C TYR A 101 7.27 -13.13 8.79
N ALA A 102 7.89 -14.28 9.09
CA ALA A 102 8.93 -14.87 8.24
C ALA A 102 8.43 -15.94 7.27
N ALA A 103 7.27 -16.55 7.52
CA ALA A 103 6.76 -17.63 6.68
C ALA A 103 6.52 -17.17 5.23
N ALA A 104 6.81 -18.05 4.26
CA ALA A 104 6.58 -17.81 2.83
C ALA A 104 5.09 -17.96 2.44
N VAL A 105 4.22 -17.27 3.16
CA VAL A 105 2.77 -17.22 2.95
C VAL A 105 2.40 -15.82 2.47
N SER A 106 1.53 -15.72 1.46
CA SER A 106 1.03 -14.43 0.95
C SER A 106 0.31 -13.66 2.07
N PRO A 107 0.53 -12.34 2.20
CA PRO A 107 -0.14 -11.51 3.20
C PRO A 107 -1.66 -11.68 3.25
N GLU A 108 -2.32 -11.90 2.10
CA GLU A 108 -3.76 -12.09 2.00
C GLU A 108 -4.22 -13.37 2.72
N LYS A 109 -3.44 -14.45 2.61
CA LYS A 109 -3.73 -15.73 3.27
C LYS A 109 -3.46 -15.63 4.77
N ALA A 110 -2.39 -14.95 5.15
CA ALA A 110 -2.09 -14.69 6.56
C ALA A 110 -3.19 -13.86 7.22
N ALA A 111 -3.62 -12.77 6.57
CA ALA A 111 -4.72 -11.93 7.01
C ALA A 111 -6.04 -12.73 7.16
N ALA A 112 -6.42 -13.52 6.15
CA ALA A 112 -7.62 -14.36 6.21
C ALA A 112 -7.56 -15.38 7.36
N ALA A 113 -6.38 -15.94 7.66
CA ALA A 113 -6.21 -16.83 8.80
C ALA A 113 -6.42 -16.12 10.14
N LEU A 114 -6.02 -14.86 10.27
CA LEU A 114 -6.27 -14.06 11.48
C LEU A 114 -7.76 -13.72 11.61
N GLU A 115 -8.43 -13.34 10.53
CA GLU A 115 -9.88 -13.05 10.55
C GLU A 115 -10.69 -14.27 10.99
N ALA A 116 -10.31 -15.48 10.54
CA ALA A 116 -10.95 -16.73 10.92
C ALA A 116 -10.89 -17.04 12.43
N THR A 117 -9.99 -16.40 13.19
CA THR A 117 -9.93 -16.54 14.66
C THR A 117 -11.07 -15.86 15.38
N ASN A 118 -11.80 -14.96 14.71
CA ASN A 118 -12.84 -14.11 15.28
C ASN A 118 -12.35 -13.18 16.41
N THR A 119 -11.03 -13.02 16.58
CA THR A 119 -10.41 -12.15 17.58
C THR A 119 -10.16 -10.73 17.06
N VAL A 120 -9.98 -10.60 15.75
CA VAL A 120 -9.78 -9.33 15.05
C VAL A 120 -11.10 -8.81 14.48
N GLU A 121 -11.25 -7.50 14.41
CA GLU A 121 -12.31 -6.80 13.68
C GLU A 121 -12.04 -6.85 12.17
N TYR A 122 -10.77 -6.71 11.78
CA TYR A 122 -10.28 -6.94 10.41
C TYR A 122 -8.79 -7.30 10.44
N ALA A 123 -8.33 -7.95 9.37
CA ALA A 123 -6.91 -8.06 9.05
C ALA A 123 -6.68 -7.89 7.55
N GLU A 124 -5.64 -7.16 7.17
CA GLU A 124 -5.34 -6.87 5.76
C GLU A 124 -3.83 -6.87 5.49
N PRO A 125 -3.40 -7.15 4.25
CA PRO A 125 -2.04 -6.89 3.82
C PRO A 125 -1.65 -5.42 3.98
N LEU A 126 -0.40 -5.17 4.34
CA LEU A 126 0.13 -3.82 4.26
C LEU A 126 0.53 -3.52 2.80
N TYR A 127 -0.12 -2.55 2.17
CA TYR A 127 0.15 -2.18 0.78
C TYR A 127 1.14 -1.02 0.66
N ARG A 128 1.91 -0.99 -0.43
CA ARG A 128 2.67 0.20 -0.81
C ARG A 128 1.77 1.24 -1.46
N HIS A 129 2.01 2.49 -1.09
CA HIS A 129 1.41 3.66 -1.73
C HIS A 129 2.49 4.38 -2.56
N TYR A 130 2.10 4.80 -3.76
CA TYR A 130 2.97 5.52 -4.69
C TYR A 130 2.34 6.86 -5.02
N ASN A 131 3.20 7.84 -5.26
CA ASN A 131 2.76 9.12 -5.79
C ASN A 131 2.16 8.91 -7.19
N MET A 132 1.14 9.70 -7.52
CA MET A 132 0.60 9.72 -8.87
C MET A 132 1.64 10.31 -9.83
N TYR A 133 1.56 9.92 -11.11
CA TYR A 133 2.44 10.44 -12.14
C TYR A 133 2.34 11.97 -12.20
N GLN A 134 3.49 12.63 -12.12
CA GLN A 134 3.60 14.07 -12.33
C GLN A 134 4.18 14.31 -13.74
N PRO A 135 3.47 15.01 -14.64
CA PRO A 135 3.97 15.32 -15.96
C PRO A 135 5.19 16.23 -15.88
N ASN A 136 6.13 16.05 -16.80
CA ASN A 136 7.35 16.87 -16.92
C ASN A 136 7.14 18.15 -17.75
N ASP A 137 5.89 18.54 -17.99
CA ASP A 137 5.54 19.75 -18.73
C ASP A 137 5.70 20.99 -17.83
N PRO A 138 6.62 21.92 -18.14
CA PRO A 138 6.82 23.14 -17.35
C PRO A 138 5.57 24.04 -17.26
N LEU A 139 4.60 23.91 -18.18
CA LEU A 139 3.34 24.66 -18.16
C LEU A 139 2.23 23.94 -17.38
N ALA A 140 2.41 22.66 -17.06
CA ALA A 140 1.53 21.93 -16.14
C ALA A 140 1.85 22.26 -14.67
N ASP A 141 3.02 22.87 -14.42
CA ASP A 141 3.39 23.36 -13.10
C ASP A 141 2.54 24.58 -12.71
N SER A 142 1.86 24.47 -11.57
CA SER A 142 1.01 25.52 -11.02
C SER A 142 1.81 26.71 -10.44
N VAL A 143 3.14 26.56 -10.34
CA VAL A 143 4.05 27.60 -9.83
C VAL A 143 4.50 28.57 -10.93
N SER A 144 4.61 28.13 -12.19
CA SER A 144 5.19 28.92 -13.30
C SER A 144 4.15 29.55 -14.24
N GLY A 145 2.88 29.10 -14.18
CA GLY A 145 1.80 29.52 -15.08
C GLY A 145 0.90 30.64 -14.53
N SER A 146 0.01 31.18 -15.38
CA SER A 146 -0.95 32.26 -15.05
C SER A 146 -2.14 31.83 -14.15
N GLN A 147 -1.96 30.81 -13.29
CA GLN A 147 -2.97 30.19 -12.40
C GLN A 147 -4.38 30.11 -13.03
N TYR A 148 -4.45 29.68 -14.29
CA TYR A 148 -5.69 29.72 -15.09
C TYR A 148 -6.85 28.95 -14.43
N HIS A 149 -6.52 27.91 -13.67
CA HIS A 149 -7.48 27.07 -12.96
C HIS A 149 -8.32 27.87 -11.97
N LEU A 150 -7.77 28.91 -11.33
CA LEU A 150 -8.51 29.78 -10.40
C LEU A 150 -9.63 30.54 -11.11
N ARG A 151 -9.39 31.02 -12.34
CA ARG A 151 -10.45 31.61 -13.18
C ARG A 151 -11.50 30.57 -13.57
N LYS A 152 -11.05 29.36 -13.96
CA LYS A 152 -11.95 28.28 -14.39
C LYS A 152 -12.93 27.85 -13.30
N ILE A 153 -12.48 27.79 -12.04
CA ILE A 153 -13.36 27.48 -10.89
C ILE A 153 -14.04 28.71 -10.30
N ARG A 154 -13.91 29.89 -10.93
CA ARG A 154 -14.47 31.18 -10.48
C ARG A 154 -14.06 31.57 -9.05
N ALA A 155 -12.83 31.24 -8.64
CA ALA A 155 -12.33 31.50 -7.28
C ALA A 155 -12.38 32.98 -6.89
N PHE A 156 -12.07 33.89 -7.81
CA PHE A 156 -12.08 35.34 -7.55
C PHE A 156 -13.47 35.88 -7.21
N GLU A 157 -14.53 35.32 -7.82
CA GLU A 157 -15.90 35.70 -7.50
C GLU A 157 -16.31 35.12 -6.14
N ALA A 158 -15.89 33.89 -5.83
CA ALA A 158 -16.12 33.27 -4.52
C ALA A 158 -15.46 34.07 -3.39
N TRP A 159 -14.25 34.60 -3.58
CA TRP A 159 -13.54 35.44 -2.59
C TRP A 159 -14.20 36.80 -2.30
N ASN A 160 -15.11 37.25 -3.16
CA ASN A 160 -15.97 38.40 -2.85
C ASN A 160 -17.05 38.04 -1.82
N ILE A 161 -17.38 36.74 -1.68
CA ILE A 161 -18.39 36.23 -0.74
C ILE A 161 -17.71 35.71 0.54
N GLU A 162 -16.71 34.83 0.42
CA GLU A 162 -16.01 34.20 1.54
C GLU A 162 -14.54 33.95 1.17
N LYS A 163 -13.60 34.27 2.07
CA LYS A 163 -12.16 34.09 1.87
C LYS A 163 -11.57 32.94 2.70
N GLY A 164 -12.38 32.34 3.57
CA GLY A 164 -12.01 31.24 4.46
C GLY A 164 -12.10 31.66 5.92
N ASP A 165 -12.24 30.67 6.78
CA ASP A 165 -12.25 30.81 8.24
C ASP A 165 -11.00 30.15 8.81
N THR A 166 -10.25 30.89 9.65
CA THR A 166 -9.05 30.38 10.33
C THR A 166 -9.33 29.23 11.32
N ASN A 167 -10.60 28.99 11.65
CA ASN A 167 -11.04 27.84 12.44
C ASN A 167 -11.22 26.57 11.59
N VAL A 168 -11.27 26.69 10.25
CA VAL A 168 -11.32 25.55 9.34
C VAL A 168 -9.90 25.09 9.03
N VAL A 169 -9.58 23.86 9.41
CA VAL A 169 -8.26 23.26 9.18
C VAL A 169 -8.35 22.26 8.02
N VAL A 170 -7.51 22.45 7.01
CA VAL A 170 -7.42 21.55 5.84
C VAL A 170 -6.22 20.61 6.03
N GLY A 171 -6.50 19.30 6.15
CA GLY A 171 -5.46 18.27 6.20
C GLY A 171 -5.01 17.86 4.80
N VAL A 172 -3.75 18.13 4.45
CA VAL A 172 -3.13 17.73 3.18
C VAL A 172 -2.24 16.51 3.42
N ILE A 173 -2.63 15.36 2.88
CA ILE A 173 -1.86 14.10 2.96
C ILE A 173 -1.08 13.93 1.66
N ASP A 174 0.19 14.34 1.69
CA ASP A 174 1.09 14.27 0.54
C ASP A 174 2.53 13.98 1.04
N THR A 175 3.53 14.28 0.22
CA THR A 175 4.97 14.18 0.47
C THR A 175 5.50 15.14 1.54
N GLY A 176 4.65 16.02 2.07
CA GLY A 176 4.98 17.03 3.07
C GLY A 176 4.93 18.44 2.48
N VAL A 177 5.37 19.42 3.28
CA VAL A 177 5.35 20.84 2.90
C VAL A 177 6.62 21.53 3.36
N LYS A 178 7.11 22.47 2.54
CA LYS A 178 8.18 23.38 2.93
C LYS A 178 7.61 24.48 3.84
N TYR A 179 7.73 24.29 5.14
CA TYR A 179 7.11 25.16 6.16
C TYR A 179 7.62 26.62 6.13
N ASP A 180 8.83 26.85 5.61
CA ASP A 180 9.47 28.18 5.49
C ASP A 180 9.27 28.82 4.11
N HIS A 181 8.35 28.31 3.28
CA HIS A 181 8.01 28.97 2.00
C HIS A 181 7.28 30.31 2.28
N PRO A 182 7.75 31.45 1.73
CA PRO A 182 7.16 32.77 2.01
C PRO A 182 5.63 32.83 1.85
N ASP A 183 5.07 32.21 0.79
CA ASP A 183 3.63 32.21 0.53
C ASP A 183 2.80 31.28 1.44
N LEU A 184 3.45 30.40 2.21
CA LEU A 184 2.77 29.49 3.16
C LEU A 184 2.95 29.94 4.61
N MET A 185 3.84 30.89 4.87
CA MET A 185 4.04 31.45 6.21
C MET A 185 2.72 32.05 6.73
N GLY A 186 2.35 31.68 7.96
CA GLY A 186 1.09 32.10 8.59
C GLY A 186 -0.12 31.22 8.26
N ASN A 187 0.00 30.27 7.33
CA ASN A 187 -1.09 29.36 6.93
C ASN A 187 -0.92 27.92 7.44
N ILE A 188 0.12 27.64 8.25
CA ILE A 188 0.36 26.31 8.84
C ILE A 188 -0.16 26.27 10.28
N LYS A 189 -1.03 25.29 10.56
CA LYS A 189 -1.54 25.00 11.91
C LYS A 189 -0.58 24.05 12.64
N TYR A 190 -0.25 24.37 13.89
CA TYR A 190 0.55 23.55 14.81
C TYR A 190 -0.23 23.21 16.08
#